data_AF-A0A851RQM4-F1
#
_entry.id   AF-A0A851RQM4-F1
#
_cell.length_a   1.000
_cell.length_b   1.000
_cell.length_c   1.000
_cell.angle_alpha   90.00
_cell.angle_beta   90.00
_cell.angle_gamma   90.00
#
_symmetry.space_group_name_H-M   'P 1'
#
loop_
_entity.id
_entity.type
_entity.pdbx_description
1 polymer ?
#
loop_
_entity_poly.entity_id
_entity_poly.type
_entity_poly.pdbx_seq_one_letter_code
_entity_poly.pdbx_strand_id
1 'polypeptide(L)'
;PPGLSPQLFSPFEVVRYDVVAGAPERDEAGRCIRARTGEERAGGGSGGARGAPITVPVPAGETGLLIAPVTARTPFLGYAGSRELSEQKLLRGVFAEGDEFFNTGDLVEQDEEQFVRFRDRIGDTFRWKGENVATTEVAEALLAHESLLEATVYGVTVPG
;
A
#
# COMPACT_ATOMS: atom_id res chain seq x y z
N PRO A 1 -15.91 -30.96 12.45
CA PRO A 1 -15.16 -30.59 11.21
C PRO A 1 -13.87 -29.84 11.54
N PRO A 2 -12.69 -30.37 11.16
CA PRO A 2 -11.41 -29.70 11.40
C PRO A 2 -11.19 -28.60 10.34
N GLY A 3 -10.52 -27.49 10.71
CA GLY A 3 -9.81 -26.68 9.72
C GLY A 3 -10.20 -25.21 9.52
N LEU A 4 -11.04 -24.61 10.35
CA LEU A 4 -11.12 -23.13 10.37
C LEU A 4 -10.04 -22.62 11.32
N SER A 5 -8.89 -22.26 10.75
CA SER A 5 -7.99 -21.30 11.40
C SER A 5 -8.83 -20.08 11.80
N PRO A 6 -8.65 -19.52 13.01
CA PRO A 6 -9.31 -18.28 13.36
C PRO A 6 -8.71 -17.25 12.42
N GLN A 7 -9.45 -16.88 11.36
CA GLN A 7 -9.13 -15.69 10.61
C GLN A 7 -9.20 -14.56 11.63
N LEU A 8 -8.03 -14.15 12.12
CA LEU A 8 -7.88 -13.01 12.98
C LEU A 8 -8.57 -11.87 12.24
N PHE A 9 -9.65 -11.36 12.80
CA PHE A 9 -10.50 -10.34 12.17
C PHE A 9 -9.60 -9.15 11.83
N SER A 10 -9.16 -9.08 10.57
CA SER A 10 -8.37 -7.96 10.10
C SER A 10 -9.32 -6.78 10.00
N PRO A 11 -9.09 -5.67 10.74
CA PRO A 11 -9.98 -4.52 10.72
C PRO A 11 -9.80 -3.68 9.44
N PHE A 12 -9.05 -4.18 8.47
CA PHE A 12 -8.70 -3.53 7.22
C PHE A 12 -8.59 -4.58 6.11
N GLU A 13 -8.65 -4.09 4.87
CA GLU A 13 -8.47 -4.86 3.65
C GLU A 13 -7.36 -4.22 2.82
N VAL A 14 -6.71 -5.01 1.96
CA VAL A 14 -5.69 -4.51 1.03
C VAL A 14 -6.15 -4.81 -0.39
N VAL A 15 -6.30 -3.76 -1.21
CA VAL A 15 -6.80 -3.87 -2.59
C VAL A 15 -5.73 -3.45 -3.59
N ARG A 16 -5.72 -4.08 -4.76
CA ARG A 16 -4.83 -3.70 -5.87
C ARG A 16 -5.08 -2.24 -6.25
N TYR A 17 -4.01 -1.51 -6.52
CA TYR A 17 -4.07 -0.08 -6.79
C TYR A 17 -3.26 0.27 -8.03
N ASP A 18 -3.92 0.85 -9.02
CA ASP A 18 -3.27 1.38 -10.21
C ASP A 18 -2.79 2.80 -9.91
N VAL A 19 -1.49 2.93 -9.68
CA VAL A 19 -0.82 4.21 -9.42
C VAL A 19 -0.94 5.17 -10.62
N VAL A 20 -1.05 4.64 -11.84
CA VAL A 20 -1.19 5.44 -13.08
C VAL A 20 -2.59 6.00 -13.20
N ALA A 21 -3.61 5.17 -12.99
CA ALA A 21 -5.00 5.61 -12.98
C ALA A 21 -5.36 6.43 -11.73
N GLY A 22 -4.54 6.33 -10.67
CA GLY A 22 -4.81 6.94 -9.36
C GLY A 22 -6.02 6.32 -8.67
N ALA A 23 -6.33 5.04 -8.97
CA ALA A 23 -7.55 4.38 -8.50
C ALA A 23 -7.33 2.89 -8.19
N PRO A 24 -8.13 2.30 -7.29
CA PRO A 24 -8.13 0.85 -7.08
C PRO A 24 -8.48 0.11 -8.37
N GLU A 25 -7.79 -0.99 -8.65
CA GLU A 25 -8.14 -1.87 -9.76
C GLU A 25 -9.46 -2.58 -9.48
N ARG A 26 -10.32 -2.63 -10.50
CA ARG A 26 -11.65 -3.23 -10.41
C ARG A 26 -11.84 -4.35 -11.42
N ASP A 27 -12.59 -5.38 -11.04
CA ASP A 27 -12.98 -6.49 -11.91
C ASP A 27 -14.10 -6.11 -12.90
N GLU A 28 -14.53 -7.07 -13.73
CA GLU A 28 -15.60 -6.87 -14.72
C GLU A 28 -16.95 -6.50 -14.09
N ALA A 29 -17.18 -6.86 -12.83
CA ALA A 29 -18.37 -6.49 -12.06
C ALA A 29 -18.21 -5.11 -11.37
N GLY A 30 -17.09 -4.42 -11.58
CA GLY A 30 -16.80 -3.13 -11.00
C GLY A 30 -16.35 -3.18 -9.54
N ARG A 31 -15.85 -4.32 -9.05
CA ARG A 31 -15.44 -4.53 -7.65
C ARG A 31 -13.94 -4.45 -7.47
N CYS A 32 -13.49 -3.92 -6.34
CA CYS A 32 -12.07 -3.85 -6.05
C CYS A 32 -11.47 -5.25 -5.93
N ILE A 33 -10.31 -5.45 -6.54
CA ILE A 33 -9.58 -6.71 -6.50
C ILE A 33 -8.68 -6.70 -5.27
N ARG A 34 -8.70 -7.76 -4.45
CA ARG A 34 -7.78 -7.90 -3.30
C ARG A 34 -6.33 -8.06 -3.77
N ALA A 35 -5.40 -7.42 -3.08
CA ALA A 35 -3.98 -7.65 -3.29
C ALA A 35 -3.60 -9.06 -2.81
N ARG A 36 -2.67 -9.71 -3.51
CA ARG A 36 -2.17 -11.03 -3.10
C ARG A 36 -1.22 -10.91 -1.92
N THR A 37 -1.47 -11.71 -0.90
CA THR A 37 -0.54 -11.91 0.22
C THR A 37 0.71 -12.65 -0.26
N GLY A 38 1.89 -12.19 0.16
CA GLY A 38 3.17 -12.82 -0.18
C GLY A 38 3.77 -13.62 0.97
N GLU A 39 4.76 -14.45 0.65
CA GLU A 39 5.56 -15.13 1.66
C GLU A 39 6.65 -14.18 2.21
N GLU A 40 7.09 -14.41 3.46
CA GLU A 40 8.11 -13.59 4.11
C GLU A 40 9.45 -13.66 3.35
N ARG A 41 10.02 -12.51 2.95
CA ARG A 41 11.44 -12.44 2.60
C ARG A 41 12.25 -12.60 3.87
N ALA A 42 12.86 -13.77 4.08
CA ALA A 42 13.87 -13.97 5.10
C ALA A 42 14.95 -12.88 4.98
N GLY A 43 14.89 -11.88 5.85
CA GLY A 43 15.77 -10.73 5.83
C GLY A 43 17.22 -11.14 6.05
N GLY A 44 18.09 -10.79 5.11
CA GLY A 44 19.54 -10.89 5.27
C GLY A 44 20.01 -9.98 6.40
N GLY A 45 20.27 -10.58 7.56
CA GLY A 45 21.00 -9.93 8.63
C GLY A 45 22.44 -9.64 8.20
N SER A 46 22.89 -8.41 8.38
CA SER A 46 24.30 -8.02 8.31
C SER A 46 25.07 -8.72 9.43
N GLY A 47 25.62 -9.90 9.14
CA GLY A 47 26.47 -10.65 10.07
C GLY A 47 27.40 -11.55 9.29
N GLY A 48 28.67 -11.14 9.16
CA GLY A 48 29.66 -11.90 8.42
C GLY A 48 29.93 -13.27 9.04
N ALA A 49 29.74 -14.35 8.27
CA ALA A 49 30.61 -15.52 8.23
C ALA A 49 30.12 -16.51 7.17
N ARG A 50 31.08 -17.21 6.58
CA ARG A 50 31.01 -18.15 5.47
C ARG A 50 29.87 -19.19 5.57
N GLY A 51 29.09 -19.28 4.50
CA GLY A 51 28.15 -20.36 4.22
C GLY A 51 26.93 -19.80 3.49
N ALA A 52 26.95 -19.74 2.16
CA ALA A 52 25.83 -19.21 1.39
C ALA A 52 24.68 -20.24 1.37
N PRO A 53 23.51 -19.99 1.97
CA PRO A 53 22.30 -20.65 1.53
C PRO A 53 21.91 -20.04 0.19
N ILE A 54 21.60 -20.89 -0.79
CA ILE A 54 20.89 -20.48 -2.00
C ILE A 54 19.50 -20.05 -1.53
N THR A 55 19.30 -18.75 -1.30
CA THR A 55 17.97 -18.18 -1.07
C THR A 55 17.23 -18.26 -2.40
N VAL A 56 16.32 -19.23 -2.50
CA VAL A 56 15.30 -19.20 -3.53
C VAL A 56 14.53 -17.87 -3.39
N PRO A 57 14.40 -17.07 -4.46
CA PRO A 57 13.64 -15.83 -4.39
C PRO A 57 12.18 -16.19 -4.13
N VAL A 58 11.75 -15.92 -2.91
CA VAL A 58 10.36 -16.01 -2.48
C VAL A 58 9.56 -14.91 -3.18
N PRO A 59 8.39 -15.21 -3.78
CA PRO A 59 7.55 -14.19 -4.38
C PRO A 59 7.15 -13.16 -3.31
N ALA A 60 7.53 -11.90 -3.52
CA ALA A 60 7.06 -10.82 -2.65
C ALA A 60 5.54 -10.69 -2.77
N GLY A 61 4.92 -10.23 -1.69
CA GLY A 61 3.49 -9.91 -1.71
C GLY A 61 3.21 -8.80 -2.71
N GLU A 62 1.97 -8.73 -3.18
CA GLU A 62 1.56 -7.64 -4.02
C GLU A 62 1.33 -6.40 -3.16
N THR A 63 1.96 -5.29 -3.53
CA THR A 63 1.69 -3.99 -2.90
C THR A 63 0.29 -3.53 -3.29
N GLY A 64 -0.53 -3.17 -2.31
CA GLY A 64 -1.88 -2.67 -2.52
C GLY A 64 -2.24 -1.55 -1.57
N LEU A 65 -3.36 -0.89 -1.86
CA LEU A 65 -3.92 0.16 -1.03
C LEU A 65 -4.60 -0.42 0.21
N LEU A 66 -4.19 0.05 1.37
CA LEU A 66 -4.83 -0.21 2.65
C LEU A 66 -6.17 0.55 2.74
N ILE A 67 -7.25 -0.17 3.05
CA ILE A 67 -8.59 0.40 3.20
C ILE A 67 -9.24 -0.11 4.49
N ALA A 68 -10.04 0.74 5.14
CA ALA A 68 -10.74 0.39 6.38
C ALA A 68 -12.26 0.45 6.19
N PRO A 69 -13.04 -0.54 6.66
CA PRO A 69 -14.49 -0.54 6.49
C PRO A 69 -15.13 0.61 7.31
N VAL A 70 -16.00 1.37 6.66
CA VAL A 70 -16.84 2.36 7.33
C VAL A 70 -18.10 1.65 7.82
N THR A 71 -18.29 1.60 9.13
CA THR A 71 -19.42 0.91 9.75
C THR A 71 -20.09 1.78 10.79
N ALA A 72 -21.27 1.39 11.26
CA ALA A 72 -21.91 2.08 12.38
C ALA A 72 -21.05 2.11 13.67
N ARG A 73 -20.14 1.14 13.84
CA ARG A 73 -19.18 1.09 14.96
C ARG A 73 -17.92 1.93 14.71
N THR A 74 -17.56 2.12 13.44
CA THR A 74 -16.38 2.87 12.99
C THR A 74 -16.79 3.85 11.88
N PRO A 75 -17.63 4.86 12.20
CA PRO A 75 -18.13 5.77 11.19
C PRO A 75 -17.03 6.75 10.77
N PHE A 76 -16.96 7.06 9.48
CA PHE A 76 -16.20 8.20 8.99
C PHE A 76 -17.12 9.42 8.96
N LEU A 77 -16.91 10.36 9.88
CA LEU A 77 -17.75 11.56 10.03
C LEU A 77 -17.42 12.65 9.00
N GLY A 78 -16.46 12.41 8.11
CA GLY A 78 -15.92 13.40 7.19
C GLY A 78 -14.89 14.32 7.84
N TYR A 79 -14.28 15.17 7.01
CA TYR A 79 -13.40 16.23 7.46
C TYR A 79 -14.17 17.50 7.79
N ALA A 80 -13.65 18.27 8.75
CA ALA A 80 -14.13 19.62 9.00
C ALA A 80 -13.83 20.50 7.77
N GLY A 81 -14.84 20.77 6.95
CA GLY A 81 -14.71 21.55 5.72
C GLY A 81 -15.52 21.00 4.56
N SER A 82 -14.89 20.90 3.39
CA SER A 82 -15.54 20.49 2.13
C SER A 82 -16.01 19.03 2.21
N ARG A 83 -17.30 18.84 1.93
CA ARG A 83 -17.91 17.51 1.79
C ARG A 83 -17.27 16.73 0.65
N GLU A 84 -16.88 17.42 -0.42
CA GLU A 84 -16.24 16.83 -1.59
C GLU A 84 -14.92 16.14 -1.21
N LEU A 85 -14.10 16.74 -0.34
CA LEU A 85 -12.87 16.12 0.17
C LEU A 85 -13.15 14.88 1.01
N SER A 86 -14.28 14.86 1.72
CA SER A 86 -14.69 13.71 2.52
C SER A 86 -15.15 12.56 1.62
N GLU A 87 -15.96 12.84 0.60
CA GLU A 87 -16.42 11.84 -0.37
C GLU A 87 -15.25 11.25 -1.18
N GLN A 88 -14.22 12.03 -1.50
CA GLN A 88 -13.01 11.53 -2.18
C GLN A 88 -12.22 10.48 -1.37
N LYS A 89 -12.37 10.46 -0.05
CA LYS A 89 -11.76 9.42 0.79
C LYS A 89 -12.61 8.16 0.92
N LEU A 90 -13.83 8.14 0.40
CA LEU A 90 -14.73 7.00 0.49
C LEU A 90 -14.71 6.20 -0.80
N LEU A 91 -14.42 4.91 -0.67
CA LEU A 91 -14.57 3.91 -1.72
C LEU A 91 -15.90 3.20 -1.49
N ARG A 92 -16.78 3.26 -2.48
CA ARG A 92 -18.08 2.58 -2.46
C ARG A 92 -18.05 1.38 -3.40
N GLY A 93 -18.86 0.37 -3.10
CA GLY A 93 -18.98 -0.80 -3.96
C GLY A 93 -17.64 -1.54 -4.09
N VAL A 94 -16.87 -1.65 -3.01
CA VAL A 94 -15.56 -2.31 -2.96
C VAL A 94 -15.72 -3.81 -3.17
N PHE A 95 -16.49 -4.50 -2.32
CA PHE A 95 -16.73 -5.95 -2.40
C PHE A 95 -18.22 -6.32 -2.34
N ALA A 96 -19.04 -5.52 -1.65
CA ALA A 96 -20.50 -5.45 -1.41
C ALA A 96 -21.23 -4.33 -2.19
N GLU A 97 -22.41 -4.52 -2.80
CA GLU A 97 -23.18 -3.34 -3.21
C GLU A 97 -23.62 -2.61 -1.94
N GLY A 98 -23.40 -1.30 -1.86
CA GLY A 98 -23.67 -0.52 -0.65
C GLY A 98 -22.63 -0.65 0.47
N ASP A 99 -21.52 -1.37 0.25
CA ASP A 99 -20.40 -1.27 1.18
C ASP A 99 -19.62 0.05 0.99
N GLU A 100 -18.95 0.45 2.05
CA GLU A 100 -18.17 1.69 2.09
C GLU A 100 -16.89 1.45 2.87
N PHE A 101 -15.78 1.89 2.29
CA PHE A 101 -14.46 1.81 2.89
C PHE A 101 -13.78 3.17 2.83
N PHE A 102 -13.04 3.49 3.88
CA PHE A 102 -12.16 4.64 3.94
C PHE A 102 -10.83 4.29 3.28
N ASN A 103 -10.41 5.13 2.34
CA ASN A 103 -9.11 5.10 1.68
C ASN A 103 -8.07 5.78 2.58
N THR A 104 -7.13 5.00 3.15
CA THR A 104 -6.09 5.56 4.03
C THR A 104 -5.03 6.37 3.26
N GLY A 105 -4.83 6.02 1.99
CA GLY A 105 -3.78 6.58 1.15
C GLY A 105 -2.46 5.82 1.25
N ASP A 106 -2.37 4.74 2.03
CA ASP A 106 -1.13 4.02 2.26
C ASP A 106 -1.05 2.77 1.38
N LEU A 107 0.06 2.62 0.68
CA LEU A 107 0.40 1.42 -0.07
C LEU A 107 1.20 0.50 0.84
N VAL A 108 0.72 -0.73 0.99
CA VAL A 108 1.27 -1.72 1.90
C VAL A 108 1.40 -3.07 1.23
N GLU A 109 2.29 -3.90 1.76
CA GLU A 109 2.41 -5.31 1.41
C GLU A 109 2.07 -6.15 2.64
N GLN A 110 1.21 -7.16 2.47
CA GLN A 110 0.84 -8.09 3.53
C GLN A 110 1.45 -9.46 3.28
N ASP A 111 2.00 -10.10 4.32
CA ASP A 111 2.49 -11.48 4.25
C ASP A 111 1.53 -12.52 4.85
N GLU A 112 1.84 -13.81 4.65
CA GLU A 112 1.00 -14.94 5.09
C GLU A 112 0.83 -15.02 6.61
N GLU A 113 1.75 -14.43 7.36
CA GLU A 113 1.67 -14.29 8.81
C GLU A 113 0.87 -13.04 9.23
N GLN A 114 0.23 -12.38 8.26
CA GLN A 114 -0.61 -11.19 8.41
C GLN A 114 0.16 -9.93 8.83
N PHE A 115 1.49 -9.91 8.74
CA PHE A 115 2.26 -8.69 8.95
C PHE A 115 2.08 -7.74 7.75
N VAL A 116 1.87 -6.47 8.07
CA VAL A 116 1.71 -5.40 7.08
C VAL A 116 2.97 -4.54 7.09
N ARG A 117 3.60 -4.40 5.92
CA ARG A 117 4.77 -3.55 5.71
C ARG A 117 4.36 -2.34 4.89
N PHE A 118 4.62 -1.15 5.41
CA PHE A 118 4.45 0.11 4.68
C PHE A 118 5.42 0.13 3.48
N ARG A 119 4.90 0.49 2.31
CA ARG A 119 5.68 0.62 1.07
C ARG A 119 5.75 2.06 0.61
N ASP A 120 4.62 2.74 0.52
CA ASP A 120 4.57 4.12 0.04
C ASP A 120 3.23 4.81 0.40
N ARG A 121 3.08 6.07 -0.02
CA ARG A 121 1.82 6.81 0.06
C ARG A 121 1.34 7.24 -1.32
N ILE A 122 0.03 7.14 -1.54
CA ILE A 122 -0.62 7.73 -2.72
C ILE A 122 -0.40 9.23 -2.71
N GLY A 123 0.23 9.74 -3.78
CA GLY A 123 0.61 11.15 -3.93
C GLY A 123 2.11 11.41 -3.80
N ASP A 124 2.87 10.45 -3.28
CA ASP A 124 4.33 10.54 -3.12
C ASP A 124 5.09 9.88 -4.30
N THR A 125 4.38 9.19 -5.20
CA THR A 125 4.93 8.66 -6.47
C THR A 125 4.47 9.50 -7.67
N PHE A 126 5.43 9.93 -8.50
CA PHE A 126 5.23 10.82 -9.65
C PHE A 126 5.63 10.17 -10.97
N ARG A 127 4.97 10.54 -12.07
CA ARG A 127 5.33 10.07 -13.43
C ARG A 127 6.24 11.08 -14.12
N TRP A 128 7.48 10.68 -14.41
CA TRP A 128 8.47 11.53 -15.07
C TRP A 128 9.07 10.81 -16.28
N LYS A 129 8.98 11.44 -17.47
CA LYS A 129 9.47 10.88 -18.74
C LYS A 129 9.03 9.44 -19.04
N GLY A 130 7.84 9.05 -18.56
CA GLY A 130 7.28 7.71 -18.76
C GLY A 130 7.63 6.68 -17.68
N GLU A 131 8.40 7.07 -16.67
CA GLU A 131 8.79 6.23 -15.52
C GLU A 131 8.06 6.66 -14.25
N ASN A 132 7.82 5.71 -13.34
CA ASN A 132 7.31 6.01 -12.00
C ASN A 132 8.50 6.32 -11.07
N VAL A 133 8.40 7.41 -10.31
CA VAL A 133 9.45 7.92 -9.44
C VAL A 133 8.85 8.16 -8.06
N ALA A 134 9.16 7.29 -7.09
CA ALA A 134 8.75 7.44 -5.70
C ALA A 134 9.68 8.43 -4.98
N THR A 135 9.13 9.42 -4.29
CA THR A 135 9.94 10.39 -3.52
C THR A 135 10.74 9.70 -2.42
N THR A 136 10.20 8.62 -1.84
CA THR A 136 10.84 7.82 -0.81
C THR A 136 12.11 7.14 -1.33
N GLU A 137 12.05 6.45 -2.48
CA GLU A 137 13.23 5.80 -3.08
C GLU A 137 14.32 6.82 -3.44
N VAL A 138 13.92 7.99 -3.95
CA VAL A 138 14.87 9.07 -4.24
C VAL A 138 15.52 9.60 -2.95
N ALA A 139 14.74 9.77 -1.88
CA ALA A 139 15.26 10.21 -0.60
C ALA A 139 16.23 9.18 0.01
N GLU A 140 15.88 7.89 -0.02
CA GLU A 140 16.75 6.79 0.43
C GLU A 140 18.06 6.74 -0.36
N ALA A 141 18.00 6.89 -1.68
CA ALA A 141 19.19 6.93 -2.53
C ALA A 141 20.11 8.12 -2.21
N LEU A 142 19.55 9.27 -1.86
CA LEU A 142 20.32 10.43 -1.39
C LEU A 142 20.95 10.16 -0.02
N LEU A 143 20.19 9.59 0.91
CA LEU A 143 20.65 9.27 2.27
C LEU A 143 21.72 8.17 2.33
N ALA A 144 21.95 7.43 1.24
CA ALA A 144 23.10 6.55 1.12
C ALA A 144 24.45 7.30 1.14
N HIS A 145 24.44 8.63 0.94
CA HIS A 145 25.64 9.45 0.98
C HIS A 145 25.95 9.93 2.41
N GLU A 146 27.09 9.53 2.98
CA GLU A 146 27.46 9.75 4.39
C GLU A 146 27.47 11.22 4.85
N SER A 147 27.62 12.18 3.91
CA SER A 147 27.58 13.61 4.23
C SER A 147 26.18 14.21 4.41
N LEU A 148 25.11 13.45 4.10
CA LEU A 148 23.73 13.89 4.25
C LEU A 148 23.12 13.31 5.52
N LEU A 149 22.61 14.19 6.39
CA LEU A 149 21.95 13.79 7.64
C LEU A 149 20.46 13.46 7.42
N GLU A 150 19.79 14.22 6.54
CA GLU A 150 18.38 14.10 6.24
C GLU A 150 18.10 14.56 4.80
N ALA A 151 17.10 13.99 4.14
CA ALA A 151 16.68 14.36 2.80
C ALA A 151 15.14 14.30 2.69
N THR A 152 14.55 15.32 2.08
CA THR A 152 13.12 15.38 1.74
C THR A 152 12.98 15.66 0.26
N VAL A 153 12.19 14.84 -0.44
CA VAL A 153 11.95 14.94 -1.88
C VAL A 153 10.47 15.21 -2.10
N TYR A 154 10.15 16.13 -3.01
CA TYR A 154 8.78 16.45 -3.41
C TYR A 154 8.72 16.77 -4.90
N GLY A 155 7.59 16.43 -5.53
CA GLY A 155 7.34 16.77 -6.93
C GLY A 155 7.06 18.26 -7.11
N VAL A 156 7.62 18.85 -8.17
CA VAL A 156 7.28 20.21 -8.62
C VAL A 156 6.83 20.18 -10.07
N THR A 157 5.90 21.08 -10.42
CA THR A 157 5.53 21.27 -11.83
C THR A 157 6.72 21.85 -12.57
N VAL A 158 7.22 21.12 -13.57
CA VAL A 158 8.29 21.60 -14.45
C VAL A 158 7.63 22.31 -15.64
N PRO A 159 7.91 23.60 -15.87
CA PRO A 159 7.43 24.29 -17.06
C PRO A 159 8.03 23.64 -18.31
N GLY A 160 7.19 23.29 -19.28
CA GLY A 160 7.56 22.69 -20.56
C GLY A 160 6.92 23.45 -21.71
#